data_AF-A0A378A7Q2-F1
#
_entry.id   AF-A0A378A7Q2-F1
#
_cell.length_a   1.000
_cell.length_b   1.000
_cell.length_c   1.000
_cell.angle_alpha   90.00
_cell.angle_beta   90.00
_cell.angle_gamma   90.00
#
_symmetry.space_group_name_H-M   'P 1'
#
loop_
_entity.id
_entity.type
_entity.pdbx_description
1 polymer ?
#
loop_
_entity_poly.entity_id
_entity_poly.type
_entity_poly.pdbx_seq_one_letter_code
_entity_poly.pdbx_strand_id
1 'polypeptide(L)'
;MGLMQVVQHSAGRDVFRSQGKSGLPSRSYLFDPANNIDTGTAYLAMLNNVYLAGIDNPTSRRYAVITAYNGGAGSVLRVFSSDKVQAANIINSMAPGDVYQTLTTRHPSAESRRYLYKVNTAQKSYRRK
;
A
#
# COMPACT_ATOMS: atom_id res chain seq x y z
N MET A 1 -7.40 10.45 7.25
CA MET A 1 -8.16 11.72 7.11
C MET A 1 -8.52 11.96 5.66
N GLY A 2 -9.70 12.56 5.42
CA GLY A 2 -10.22 12.86 4.09
C GLY A 2 -10.57 11.62 3.26
N LEU A 3 -10.80 11.82 1.96
CA LEU A 3 -11.31 10.82 1.02
C LEU A 3 -10.47 9.54 0.96
N MET A 4 -9.15 9.68 0.89
CA MET A 4 -8.18 8.58 0.82
C MET A 4 -7.65 8.14 2.19
N GLN A 5 -8.24 8.65 3.27
CA GLN A 5 -7.90 8.29 4.66
C GLN A 5 -6.40 8.42 5.02
N VAL A 6 -5.70 9.40 4.44
CA VAL A 6 -4.27 9.67 4.71
C VAL A 6 -4.00 9.98 6.18
N VAL A 7 -2.95 9.38 6.75
CA VAL A 7 -2.45 9.64 8.11
C VAL A 7 -1.28 10.62 8.05
N GLN A 8 -1.36 11.74 8.79
CA GLN A 8 -0.37 12.84 8.70
C GLN A 8 1.05 12.41 9.02
N HIS A 9 1.25 11.75 10.17
CA HIS A 9 2.56 11.45 10.71
C HIS A 9 3.23 10.22 10.07
N SER A 10 2.55 9.54 9.14
CA SER A 10 3.08 8.42 8.36
C SER A 10 3.04 8.75 6.86
N ALA A 11 1.99 8.33 6.15
CA ALA A 11 1.85 8.52 4.71
C ALA A 11 2.00 9.99 4.28
N GLY A 12 1.39 10.92 5.03
CA GLY A 12 1.48 12.35 4.74
C GLY A 12 2.91 12.89 4.83
N ARG A 13 3.64 12.49 5.89
CA ARG A 13 5.06 12.85 6.09
C ARG A 13 5.93 12.32 4.97
N ASP A 14 5.75 11.05 4.60
CA ASP A 14 6.54 10.39 3.58
C ASP A 14 6.36 11.07 2.21
N VAL A 15 5.12 11.42 1.86
CA VAL A 15 4.82 12.16 0.62
C VAL A 15 5.40 13.56 0.65
N PHE A 16 5.28 14.31 1.75
CA PHE A 16 5.91 15.63 1.85
C PHE A 16 7.42 15.53 1.66
N ARG A 17 8.07 14.59 2.35
CA ARG A 17 9.51 14.36 2.23
C ARG A 17 9.92 13.99 0.81
N SER A 18 9.16 13.13 0.11
CA SER A 18 9.47 12.75 -1.27
C SER A 18 9.30 13.90 -2.27
N GLN A 19 8.46 14.89 -1.94
CA GLN A 19 8.30 16.14 -2.69
C GLN A 19 9.26 17.26 -2.25
N GLY A 20 10.25 16.97 -1.40
CA GLY A 20 11.18 17.98 -0.88
C GLY A 20 10.57 18.98 0.10
N LYS A 21 9.35 18.74 0.59
CA LYS A 21 8.67 19.56 1.58
C LYS A 21 9.07 19.14 2.99
N SER A 22 9.35 20.10 3.85
CA SER A 22 9.55 19.88 5.28
C SER A 22 8.22 19.77 6.04
N GLY A 23 8.22 19.09 7.19
CA GLY A 23 7.06 19.05 8.09
C GLY A 23 6.01 18.00 7.72
N LEU A 24 4.76 18.26 8.11
CA LEU A 24 3.61 17.38 7.90
C LEU A 24 2.51 18.14 7.17
N PRO A 25 1.71 17.48 6.31
CA PRO A 25 0.50 18.10 5.79
C PRO A 25 -0.43 18.44 6.96
N SER A 26 -0.98 19.66 6.97
CA SER A 26 -1.92 20.09 8.00
C SER A 26 -3.25 19.34 7.90
N ARG A 27 -4.10 19.48 8.93
CA ARG A 27 -5.43 18.89 8.91
C ARG A 27 -6.27 19.47 7.78
N SER A 28 -6.30 20.80 7.65
CA SER A 28 -7.03 21.49 6.56
C SER A 28 -6.54 21.06 5.18
N TYR A 29 -5.23 20.91 4.99
CA TYR A 29 -4.65 20.40 3.74
C TYR A 29 -5.20 19.02 3.38
N LEU A 30 -5.32 18.10 4.35
CA LEU A 30 -5.86 16.76 4.10
C LEU A 30 -7.40 16.69 4.04
N PHE A 31 -8.12 17.77 4.40
CA PHE A 31 -9.55 17.88 4.19
C PHE A 31 -9.90 18.52 2.85
N ASP A 32 -8.96 19.22 2.21
CA ASP A 32 -9.11 19.61 0.80
C ASP A 32 -9.10 18.35 -0.10
N PRO A 33 -10.15 18.11 -0.90
CA PRO A 33 -10.27 16.90 -1.72
C PRO A 33 -9.11 16.67 -2.69
N ALA A 34 -8.65 17.72 -3.37
CA ALA A 34 -7.61 17.62 -4.39
C ALA A 34 -6.27 17.25 -3.75
N ASN A 35 -5.87 17.98 -2.71
CA ASN A 35 -4.66 17.70 -1.93
C ASN A 35 -4.70 16.31 -1.30
N ASN A 36 -5.87 15.87 -0.82
CA ASN A 36 -6.02 14.55 -0.22
C ASN A 36 -5.83 13.42 -1.23
N ILE A 37 -6.46 13.55 -2.41
CA ILE A 37 -6.33 12.57 -3.50
C ILE A 37 -4.90 12.54 -4.03
N ASP A 38 -4.28 13.71 -4.23
CA ASP A 38 -2.88 13.80 -4.65
C ASP A 38 -1.96 13.11 -3.64
N THR A 39 -2.11 13.42 -2.35
CA THR A 39 -1.28 12.82 -1.29
C THR A 39 -1.47 11.31 -1.20
N GLY A 40 -2.70 10.82 -1.22
CA GLY A 40 -2.98 9.38 -1.18
C GLY A 40 -2.45 8.65 -2.41
N THR A 41 -2.55 9.26 -3.59
CA THR A 41 -2.04 8.70 -4.85
C THR A 41 -0.52 8.70 -4.89
N ALA A 42 0.12 9.78 -4.43
CA ALA A 42 1.57 9.85 -4.27
C ALA A 42 2.07 8.76 -3.31
N TYR A 43 1.35 8.50 -2.22
CA TYR A 43 1.71 7.41 -1.31
C TYR A 43 1.56 6.02 -1.94
N LEU A 44 0.53 5.77 -2.75
CA LEU A 44 0.42 4.54 -3.56
C LEU A 44 1.62 4.38 -4.50
N ALA A 45 2.07 5.45 -5.15
CA ALA A 45 3.24 5.45 -6.01
C ALA A 45 4.52 5.13 -5.22
N MET A 46 4.71 5.70 -4.03
CA MET A 46 5.85 5.39 -3.16
C MET A 46 5.86 3.93 -2.71
N LEU A 47 4.70 3.38 -2.34
CA LEU A 47 4.57 1.96 -2.00
C LEU A 47 5.01 1.07 -3.17
N ASN A 48 4.58 1.39 -4.39
CA ASN A 48 4.93 0.60 -5.58
C ASN A 48 6.40 0.76 -6.00
N ASN A 49 6.92 1.99 -6.02
CA ASN A 49 8.19 2.31 -6.66
C ASN A 49 9.39 2.26 -5.71
N VAL A 50 9.16 2.37 -4.41
CA VAL A 50 10.23 2.43 -3.40
C VAL A 50 10.11 1.27 -2.43
N TYR A 51 8.99 1.17 -1.71
CA TYR A 51 8.89 0.22 -0.60
C TYR A 51 8.76 -1.23 -1.04
N LEU A 52 8.07 -1.48 -2.16
CA LEU A 52 7.78 -2.81 -2.69
C LEU A 52 8.38 -3.01 -4.08
N ALA A 53 9.41 -2.22 -4.41
CA ALA A 53 10.07 -2.24 -5.72
C ALA A 53 10.68 -3.61 -6.06
N GLY A 54 11.10 -4.37 -5.04
CA GLY A 54 11.69 -5.71 -5.21
C GLY A 54 10.68 -6.82 -5.55
N ILE A 55 9.37 -6.54 -5.59
CA ILE A 55 8.38 -7.53 -6.05
C ILE A 55 8.22 -7.38 -7.56
N ASP A 56 8.61 -8.38 -8.34
CA ASP A 56 8.74 -8.25 -9.79
C ASP A 56 7.39 -8.32 -10.51
N ASN A 57 6.55 -9.30 -10.14
CA ASN A 57 5.26 -9.49 -10.77
C ASN A 57 4.32 -8.31 -10.44
N PRO A 58 3.81 -7.55 -11.43
CA PRO A 58 3.03 -6.34 -11.18
C PRO A 58 1.69 -6.64 -10.49
N THR A 59 1.12 -7.84 -10.68
CA THR A 59 -0.12 -8.24 -10.00
C THR A 59 0.15 -8.56 -8.53
N SER A 60 1.20 -9.31 -8.23
CA SER A 60 1.64 -9.58 -6.85
C SER A 60 1.99 -8.28 -6.13
N ARG A 61 2.77 -7.40 -6.77
CA ARG A 61 3.12 -6.09 -6.23
C ARG A 61 1.88 -5.24 -5.95
N ARG A 62 0.88 -5.24 -6.83
CA ARG A 62 -0.39 -4.54 -6.58
C ARG A 62 -1.11 -5.05 -5.33
N TYR A 63 -1.18 -6.37 -5.12
CA TYR A 63 -1.79 -6.92 -3.89
C TYR A 63 -1.03 -6.50 -2.63
N ALA A 64 0.30 -6.50 -2.70
CA ALA A 64 1.15 -6.00 -1.63
C ALA A 64 0.94 -4.51 -1.37
N VAL A 65 0.87 -3.67 -2.42
CA VAL A 65 0.62 -2.21 -2.32
C VAL A 65 -0.73 -1.93 -1.68
N ILE A 66 -1.80 -2.62 -2.11
CA ILE A 66 -3.14 -2.46 -1.52
C ILE A 66 -3.12 -2.78 -0.03
N THR A 67 -2.52 -3.91 0.35
CA THR A 67 -2.41 -4.31 1.76
C THR A 67 -1.57 -3.32 2.56
N ALA A 68 -0.45 -2.85 1.99
CA ALA A 68 0.48 -1.92 2.60
C ALA A 68 -0.11 -0.51 2.77
N TYR A 69 -1.07 -0.11 1.94
CA TYR A 69 -1.76 1.17 2.12
C TYR A 69 -2.54 1.20 3.45
N ASN A 70 -3.11 0.07 3.87
CA ASN A 70 -3.79 -0.07 5.15
C ASN A 70 -2.86 -0.48 6.30
N GLY A 71 -2.02 -1.50 6.10
CA GLY A 71 -1.21 -2.12 7.15
C GLY A 71 0.26 -1.68 7.20
N GLY A 72 0.74 -0.91 6.23
CA GLY A 72 2.15 -0.53 6.05
C GLY A 72 3.00 -1.58 5.29
N ALA A 73 4.00 -1.15 4.53
CA ALA A 73 4.82 -2.07 3.72
C ALA A 73 5.62 -3.08 4.55
N GLY A 74 6.09 -2.68 5.73
CA GLY A 74 6.84 -3.56 6.62
C GLY A 74 6.00 -4.71 7.18
N SER A 75 4.71 -4.53 7.43
CA SER A 75 3.84 -5.62 7.91
C SER A 75 3.57 -6.63 6.81
N VAL A 76 3.42 -6.16 5.56
CA VAL A 76 3.25 -7.01 4.38
C VAL A 76 4.47 -7.92 4.16
N LEU A 77 5.69 -7.35 4.14
CA LEU A 77 6.90 -8.15 3.94
C LEU A 77 7.11 -9.17 5.08
N ARG A 78 6.79 -8.80 6.32
CA ARG A 78 6.88 -9.69 7.49
C ARG A 78 5.94 -10.89 7.47
N VAL A 79 4.94 -10.92 6.59
CA VAL A 79 4.14 -12.14 6.36
C VAL A 79 4.98 -13.25 5.73
N PHE A 80 6.00 -12.89 4.94
CA PHE A 80 6.83 -13.83 4.19
C PHE A 80 8.20 -14.03 4.84
N SER A 81 8.83 -12.97 5.35
CA SER A 81 10.10 -13.05 6.07
C SER A 81 10.36 -11.79 6.90
N SER A 82 11.11 -11.90 7.99
CA SER A 82 11.63 -10.74 8.75
C SER A 82 12.67 -9.95 7.96
N ASP A 83 13.42 -10.62 7.06
CA ASP A 83 14.34 -9.98 6.12
C ASP A 83 13.59 -9.50 4.86
N LYS A 84 13.79 -8.23 4.49
CA LYS A 84 13.03 -7.59 3.41
C LYS A 84 13.37 -8.15 2.03
N VAL A 85 14.64 -8.46 1.79
CA VAL A 85 15.12 -9.00 0.52
C VAL A 85 14.59 -10.41 0.35
N GLN A 86 14.71 -11.23 1.40
CA GLN A 86 14.17 -12.58 1.40
C GLN A 86 12.65 -12.62 1.27
N ALA A 87 11.93 -11.69 1.91
CA ALA A 87 10.48 -11.56 1.75
C ALA A 87 10.11 -11.31 0.28
N ALA A 88 10.82 -10.39 -0.40
CA ALA A 88 10.60 -10.12 -1.81
C ALA A 88 10.92 -11.36 -2.68
N ASN A 89 12.03 -12.05 -2.41
CA ASN A 89 12.40 -13.28 -3.12
C ASN A 89 11.34 -14.38 -2.98
N ILE A 90 10.79 -14.58 -1.78
CA ILE A 90 9.69 -15.53 -1.54
C ILE A 90 8.48 -15.12 -2.38
N ILE A 91 8.07 -13.85 -2.32
CA ILE A 91 6.93 -13.34 -3.11
C ILE A 91 7.16 -13.56 -4.62
N ASN A 92 8.38 -13.37 -5.11
CA ASN A 92 8.72 -13.53 -6.53
C ASN A 92 8.73 -15.00 -6.98
N SER A 93 8.89 -15.95 -6.06
CA SER A 93 8.73 -17.39 -6.33
C SER A 93 7.28 -17.87 -6.34
N MET A 94 6.31 -17.03 -5.99
CA MET A 94 4.90 -17.39 -5.86
C MET A 94 4.06 -16.92 -7.04
N ALA A 95 3.02 -17.68 -7.38
CA ALA A 95 2.00 -17.19 -8.30
C ALA A 95 1.22 -16.02 -7.66
N PRO A 96 0.73 -15.03 -8.43
CA PRO A 96 -0.01 -13.90 -7.86
C PRO A 96 -1.25 -14.30 -7.06
N GLY A 97 -1.89 -15.42 -7.41
CA GLY A 97 -3.00 -15.99 -6.66
C GLY A 97 -2.60 -16.43 -5.25
N ASP A 98 -1.43 -17.05 -5.10
CA ASP A 98 -0.91 -17.50 -3.79
C ASP A 98 -0.49 -16.33 -2.92
N VAL A 99 0.06 -15.27 -3.53
CA VAL A 99 0.36 -14.00 -2.84
C VAL A 99 -0.93 -13.38 -2.30
N TYR A 100 -1.98 -13.31 -3.13
CA TYR A 100 -3.29 -12.83 -2.70
C TYR A 100 -3.86 -13.68 -1.56
N GLN A 101 -3.83 -15.01 -1.69
CA GLN A 101 -4.35 -15.92 -0.68
C GLN A 101 -3.57 -15.79 0.64
N THR A 102 -2.24 -15.72 0.57
CA THR A 102 -1.38 -15.53 1.73
C THR A 102 -1.69 -14.23 2.45
N LEU A 103 -1.79 -13.12 1.73
CA LEU A 103 -2.09 -11.82 2.34
C LEU A 103 -3.51 -11.73 2.91
N THR A 104 -4.48 -12.38 2.29
CA THR A 104 -5.88 -12.40 2.78
C THR A 104 -6.14 -13.39 3.91
N THR A 105 -5.22 -14.31 4.20
CA THR A 105 -5.40 -15.33 5.25
C THR A 105 -4.38 -15.24 6.39
N ARG A 106 -3.11 -14.89 6.10
CA ARG A 106 -1.99 -14.96 7.06
C ARG A 106 -1.53 -13.60 7.58
N HIS A 107 -1.91 -12.49 6.95
CA HIS A 107 -1.53 -11.17 7.46
C HIS A 107 -2.11 -10.96 8.88
N PRO A 108 -1.35 -10.47 9.88
CA PRO A 108 -1.79 -10.45 11.28
C PRO A 108 -3.03 -9.58 11.52
N SER A 109 -3.13 -8.43 10.84
CA SER A 109 -4.31 -7.55 10.94
C SER A 109 -5.49 -8.12 10.15
N ALA A 110 -6.59 -8.41 10.85
CA ALA A 110 -7.87 -8.78 10.25
C ALA A 110 -8.44 -7.68 9.34
N GLU A 111 -8.19 -6.41 9.70
CA GLU A 111 -8.56 -5.26 8.89
C GLU A 111 -7.86 -5.30 7.53
N SER A 112 -6.53 -5.50 7.52
CA SER A 112 -5.76 -5.52 6.27
C SER A 112 -6.11 -6.71 5.38
N ARG A 113 -6.40 -7.88 5.99
CA ARG A 113 -6.92 -9.06 5.26
C ARG A 113 -8.22 -8.71 4.52
N ARG A 114 -9.18 -8.11 5.23
CA ARG A 114 -10.47 -7.68 4.65
C ARG A 114 -10.31 -6.53 3.65
N TYR A 115 -9.37 -5.62 3.89
CA TYR A 115 -9.10 -4.48 3.04
C TYR A 115 -8.65 -4.91 1.64
N LEU A 116 -7.70 -5.85 1.56
CA LEU A 116 -7.23 -6.40 0.28
C LEU A 116 -8.38 -6.99 -0.54
N TYR A 117 -9.23 -7.81 0.10
CA TYR A 117 -10.42 -8.38 -0.55
C TYR A 117 -11.35 -7.30 -1.11
N LYS A 118 -11.70 -6.30 -0.29
CA LYS A 118 -12.63 -5.23 -0.69
C LYS A 118 -12.08 -4.39 -1.83
N VAL A 119 -10.83 -3.94 -1.74
CA VAL A 119 -10.22 -3.08 -2.75
C VAL A 119 -9.99 -3.83 -4.06
N ASN A 120 -9.52 -5.09 -4.02
CA ASN A 120 -9.38 -5.90 -5.23
C ASN A 120 -10.73 -6.13 -5.93
N THR A 121 -11.80 -6.32 -5.15
CA THR A 121 -13.17 -6.47 -5.69
C THR A 121 -13.67 -5.18 -6.32
N ALA A 122 -13.55 -4.05 -5.62
CA ALA A 122 -13.96 -2.74 -6.14
C ALA A 122 -13.13 -2.34 -7.38
N GLN A 123 -11.83 -2.60 -7.41
CA GLN A 123 -11.01 -2.28 -8.57
C GLN A 123 -11.50 -2.98 -9.85
N LYS A 124 -12.04 -4.21 -9.76
CA LYS A 124 -12.58 -4.91 -10.92
C LYS A 124 -13.75 -4.18 -11.56
N SER A 125 -14.61 -3.51 -10.78
CA SER A 125 -15.73 -2.73 -11.34
C SER A 125 -15.28 -1.44 -12.01
N TYR A 126 -14.18 -0.84 -11.56
CA TYR A 126 -13.62 0.38 -12.18
C TYR A 126 -12.65 0.11 -13.35
N ARG A 127 -12.21 -1.13 -13.56
CA ARG A 127 -11.28 -1.50 -14.65
C ARG A 127 -11.94 -1.64 -16.01
N ARG A 128 -13.25 -1.93 -16.05
CA ARG A 128 -14.01 -2.02 -17.30
C ARG A 128 -14.53 -0.62 -17.61
N LYS A 129 -14.10 -0.04 -18.73
CA LYS A 129 -14.63 1.21 -19.28
C LYS A 129 -15.62 0.88 -20.38
#